data_AF-A0AA88DFT0-F1
#
_entry.id   AF-A0AA88DFT0-F1
#
_cell.length_a   1.000
_cell.length_b   1.000
_cell.length_c   1.000
_cell.angle_alpha   90.00
_cell.angle_beta   90.00
_cell.angle_gamma   90.00
#
_symmetry.space_group_name_H-M   'P 1'
#
loop_
_entity.id
_entity.type
_entity.pdbx_description
1 polymer ?
#
loop_
_entity_poly.entity_id
_entity_poly.type
_entity_poly.pdbx_seq_one_letter_code
_entity_poly.pdbx_strand_id
1 'polypeptide(L)'
;MARIILLLYFSLALLVATAKGSEDSPTSITNQIHNLRPRFAAGGRHVDGLSCLSWRVAVETNNIIGWKTIPTACEGYVGHYMLGKEYRKDSQMVTDEAILYAKSLNISKDGEDF
;
A
#
# COMPACT_ATOMS: atom_id res chain seq x y z
N MET A 1 2.09 56.12 12.14
CA MET A 1 2.03 55.65 10.74
C MET A 1 3.15 54.67 10.39
N ALA A 2 4.44 55.00 10.58
CA ALA A 2 5.56 54.10 10.25
C ALA A 2 5.50 52.70 10.93
N ARG A 3 5.08 52.63 12.20
CA ARG A 3 4.92 51.35 12.91
C ARG A 3 3.83 50.44 12.32
N ILE A 4 2.74 51.01 11.82
CA ILE A 4 1.65 50.25 11.19
C ILE A 4 2.13 49.72 9.83
N ILE A 5 2.84 50.54 9.07
CA ILE A 5 3.44 50.12 7.79
C ILE A 5 4.41 48.96 8.01
N LEU A 6 5.27 49.03 9.03
CA LEU A 6 6.23 47.97 9.34
C LEU A 6 5.54 46.63 9.69
N LEU A 7 4.44 46.69 10.46
CA LEU A 7 3.65 45.51 10.82
C LEU A 7 2.94 44.89 9.61
N LEU A 8 2.42 45.72 8.70
CA LEU A 8 1.81 45.24 7.46
C LEU A 8 2.82 44.52 6.56
N TYR A 9 4.02 45.09 6.39
CA TYR A 9 5.10 44.45 5.65
C TYR A 9 5.53 43.11 6.27
N PHE A 10 5.65 43.06 7.60
CA PHE A 10 6.01 41.82 8.29
C PHE A 10 4.93 40.73 8.12
N SER A 11 3.65 41.10 8.21
CA SER A 11 2.54 40.17 8.01
C SER A 11 2.45 39.63 6.58
N LEU A 12 2.72 40.48 5.58
CA LEU A 12 2.73 40.07 4.17
C LEU A 12 3.89 39.12 3.86
N ALA A 13 5.07 39.37 4.42
CA ALA A 13 6.24 38.51 4.26
C ALA A 13 6.01 37.11 4.86
N LEU A 14 5.32 37.03 6.02
CA LEU A 14 4.98 35.77 6.66
C LEU A 14 3.97 34.95 5.83
N LEU A 15 3.03 35.62 5.16
CA LEU A 15 2.05 34.98 4.28
C LEU A 15 2.71 34.35 3.04
N VAL A 16 3.66 35.06 2.42
CA VAL A 16 4.40 34.57 1.24
C VAL A 16 5.32 33.41 1.59
N ALA A 17 6.00 33.45 2.75
CA ALA A 17 6.89 32.37 3.18
C ALA A 17 6.16 31.06 3.54
N THR A 18 4.87 31.13 3.87
CA THR A 18 4.04 29.96 4.22
C THR A 18 3.13 29.50 3.09
N ALA A 19 3.03 30.26 2.00
CA ALA A 19 2.33 29.85 0.79
C ALA A 19 3.11 28.73 0.09
N LYS A 20 2.88 27.49 0.51
CA LYS A 20 3.20 26.33 -0.33
C LYS A 20 2.19 26.32 -1.48
N GLY A 21 2.66 26.63 -2.69
CA GLY A 21 1.94 26.26 -3.89
C GLY A 21 1.83 24.74 -3.93
N SER A 22 0.63 24.19 -3.87
CA SER A 22 0.40 22.80 -4.23
C SER A 22 0.61 22.72 -5.73
N GLU A 23 1.82 22.39 -6.17
CA GLU A 23 2.01 21.82 -7.50
C GLU A 23 1.48 20.38 -7.45
N ASP A 24 0.15 20.26 -7.42
CA ASP A 24 -0.50 19.03 -7.86
C ASP A 24 -0.30 18.98 -9.37
N SER A 25 0.87 18.48 -9.77
CA SER A 25 1.10 18.04 -11.12
C SER A 25 0.08 16.94 -11.40
N PRO A 26 -0.89 17.10 -12.32
CA PRO A 26 -1.65 15.97 -12.79
C PRO A 26 -0.68 15.21 -13.70
N THR A 27 0.18 14.37 -13.11
CA THR A 27 0.66 13.21 -13.84
C THR A 27 -0.61 12.50 -14.26
N SER A 28 -0.90 12.56 -15.55
CA SER A 28 -2.01 11.89 -16.20
C SER A 28 -2.00 10.44 -15.73
N ILE A 29 -2.81 10.14 -14.70
CA ILE A 29 -3.16 8.78 -14.35
C ILE A 29 -4.05 8.37 -15.51
N THR A 30 -3.41 7.91 -16.57
CA THR A 30 -4.08 7.22 -17.65
C THR A 30 -4.76 6.08 -16.93
N ASN A 31 -6.10 6.13 -16.84
CA ASN A 31 -6.95 5.08 -16.29
C ASN A 31 -6.85 3.85 -17.22
N GLN A 32 -5.66 3.28 -17.34
CA GLN A 32 -5.45 1.98 -17.93
C GLN A 32 -5.99 1.01 -16.91
N ILE A 33 -7.26 0.66 -17.09
CA ILE A 33 -7.86 -0.51 -16.45
C ILE A 33 -7.02 -1.70 -16.94
N HIS A 34 -6.02 -2.09 -16.16
CA HIS A 34 -5.30 -3.32 -16.37
C HIS A 34 -6.26 -4.45 -16.03
N ASN A 35 -6.74 -5.16 -17.07
CA ASN A 35 -7.58 -6.34 -16.91
C ASN A 35 -6.97 -7.26 -15.84
N LEU A 36 -7.77 -7.69 -14.86
CA LEU A 36 -7.41 -8.64 -13.78
C LEU A 36 -7.15 -10.07 -14.29
N ARG A 37 -6.73 -10.22 -15.55
CA ARG A 37 -6.26 -11.49 -16.09
C ARG A 37 -4.73 -11.44 -16.07
N PRO A 38 -4.07 -12.18 -15.16
CA PRO A 38 -2.64 -12.37 -15.26
C PRO A 38 -2.40 -13.11 -16.58
N ARG A 39 -1.81 -12.44 -17.56
CA ARG A 39 -1.09 -13.16 -18.61
C ARG A 39 0.12 -13.77 -17.91
N PHE A 40 -0.04 -15.01 -17.45
CA PHE A 40 0.96 -15.79 -16.72
C PHE A 40 2.39 -15.60 -17.26
N ALA A 41 3.38 -15.57 -16.36
CA ALA A 41 4.67 -16.21 -16.62
C ALA A 41 5.36 -16.61 -15.31
N ALA A 42 5.46 -17.92 -15.09
CA ALA A 42 6.27 -18.62 -14.08
C ALA A 42 7.79 -18.51 -14.37
N GLY A 43 8.27 -17.35 -14.80
CA GLY A 43 9.64 -17.19 -15.30
C GLY A 43 10.14 -15.77 -15.15
N GLY A 44 10.56 -15.42 -13.93
CA GLY A 44 11.65 -14.49 -13.59
C GLY A 44 11.89 -13.18 -14.38
N ARG A 45 10.98 -12.70 -15.22
CA ARG A 45 11.14 -11.44 -15.95
C ARG A 45 10.43 -10.31 -15.20
N HIS A 46 11.14 -9.20 -15.07
CA HIS A 46 10.57 -7.91 -14.70
C HIS A 46 9.44 -7.60 -15.71
N VAL A 47 8.20 -7.47 -15.21
CA VAL A 47 7.06 -7.10 -16.04
C VAL A 47 6.91 -5.59 -15.92
N ASP A 48 7.37 -4.88 -16.95
CA ASP A 48 7.18 -3.44 -17.07
C ASP A 48 5.68 -3.12 -16.97
N GLY A 49 5.31 -2.23 -16.04
CA GLY A 49 3.92 -1.82 -15.81
C GLY A 49 3.15 -2.58 -14.72
N LEU A 50 3.74 -3.58 -14.03
CA LEU A 50 3.12 -4.12 -12.81
C LEU A 50 3.33 -3.15 -11.64
N SER A 51 2.23 -2.62 -11.11
CA SER A 51 2.23 -1.99 -9.78
C SER A 51 2.68 -3.01 -8.73
N CYS A 52 3.56 -2.61 -7.80
CA CYS A 52 4.03 -3.48 -6.72
C CYS A 52 2.91 -3.95 -5.79
N LEU A 53 1.83 -3.16 -5.67
CA LEU A 53 0.60 -3.58 -5.01
C LEU A 53 -0.09 -4.72 -5.80
N SER A 54 -0.24 -4.57 -7.11
CA SER A 54 -0.82 -5.61 -7.96
C SER A 54 0.02 -6.89 -7.95
N TRP A 55 1.35 -6.78 -7.92
CA TRP A 55 2.24 -7.92 -7.76
C TRP A 55 2.00 -8.64 -6.43
N ARG A 56 1.95 -7.91 -5.30
CA ARG A 56 1.67 -8.50 -3.98
C ARG A 56 0.32 -9.21 -3.95
N VAL A 57 -0.74 -8.57 -4.43
CA VAL A 57 -2.08 -9.18 -4.50
C VAL A 57 -2.07 -10.43 -5.37
N ALA A 58 -1.36 -10.41 -6.50
CA ALA A 58 -1.24 -11.58 -7.37
C ALA A 58 -0.45 -12.73 -6.70
N VAL A 59 0.53 -12.43 -5.84
CA VAL A 59 1.22 -13.44 -5.01
C VAL A 59 0.29 -14.01 -3.94
N GLU A 60 -0.38 -13.16 -3.17
CA GLU A 60 -1.30 -13.55 -2.08
C GLU A 60 -2.49 -14.38 -2.58
N THR A 61 -2.95 -14.10 -3.80
CA THR A 61 -4.05 -14.84 -4.46
C THR A 61 -3.58 -16.00 -5.34
N ASN A 62 -2.30 -16.38 -5.26
CA ASN A 62 -1.71 -17.50 -5.99
C ASN A 62 -1.84 -17.39 -7.53
N ASN A 63 -1.95 -16.17 -8.06
CA ASN A 63 -1.93 -15.87 -9.49
C ASN A 63 -0.50 -15.78 -10.05
N ILE A 64 0.47 -15.38 -9.23
CA ILE A 64 1.91 -15.47 -9.50
C ILE A 64 2.51 -16.50 -8.56
N ILE A 65 2.97 -17.62 -9.15
CA ILE A 65 3.51 -18.77 -8.43
C ILE A 65 4.98 -19.02 -8.82
N GLY A 66 5.74 -19.67 -7.93
CA GLY A 66 7.13 -20.04 -8.20
C GLY A 66 8.11 -18.85 -8.23
N TRP A 67 7.72 -17.70 -7.71
CA TRP A 67 8.65 -16.59 -7.49
C TRP A 67 9.65 -16.95 -6.39
N LYS A 68 10.93 -16.62 -6.60
CA LYS A 68 12.01 -16.93 -5.64
C LYS A 68 12.42 -15.74 -4.80
N THR A 69 12.30 -14.54 -5.37
CA THR A 69 12.69 -13.28 -4.75
C THR A 69 11.68 -12.20 -5.12
N ILE A 70 11.61 -11.17 -4.29
CA ILE A 70 10.86 -9.96 -4.60
C ILE A 70 11.51 -9.29 -5.83
N PRO A 71 10.75 -8.77 -6.80
CA PRO A 71 11.31 -7.97 -7.88
C PRO A 71 12.05 -6.76 -7.33
N THR A 72 13.26 -6.46 -7.83
CA THR A 72 14.10 -5.35 -7.33
C THR A 72 13.37 -4.01 -7.30
N ALA A 73 12.54 -3.72 -8.32
CA ALA A 73 11.73 -2.50 -8.36
C ALA A 73 10.69 -2.39 -7.22
N CYS A 74 10.33 -3.50 -6.58
CA CYS A 74 9.35 -3.56 -5.49
C CYS A 74 9.97 -3.74 -4.11
N GLU A 75 11.29 -3.77 -3.99
CA GLU A 75 11.98 -3.94 -2.69
C GLU A 75 11.54 -2.87 -1.68
N GLY A 76 11.60 -1.59 -2.05
CA GLY A 76 11.17 -0.50 -1.17
C GLY A 76 9.69 -0.59 -0.79
N TYR A 77 8.82 -0.89 -1.76
CA TYR A 77 7.39 -1.08 -1.51
C TYR A 77 7.13 -2.20 -0.49
N VAL A 78 7.73 -3.37 -0.70
CA VAL A 78 7.55 -4.52 0.21
C VAL A 78 8.17 -4.22 1.57
N GLY A 79 9.33 -3.57 1.62
CA GLY A 79 9.94 -3.13 2.88
C GLY A 79 9.00 -2.22 3.68
N HIS A 80 8.39 -1.23 3.03
CA HIS A 80 7.39 -0.37 3.67
C HIS A 80 6.13 -1.12 4.12
N TYR A 81 5.65 -2.07 3.31
CA TYR A 81 4.50 -2.89 3.69
C TYR A 81 4.79 -3.75 4.94
N MET A 82 5.92 -4.47 4.94
CA MET A 82 6.30 -5.42 6.00
C MET A 82 6.67 -4.70 7.31
N LEU A 83 7.40 -3.59 7.24
CA LEU A 83 7.85 -2.83 8.41
C LEU A 83 6.85 -1.74 8.83
N GLY A 84 5.86 -1.46 7.99
CA GLY A 84 4.82 -0.47 8.21
C GLY A 84 3.66 -0.98 9.07
N LYS A 85 2.53 -0.30 8.95
CA LYS A 85 1.31 -0.65 9.72
C LYS A 85 0.43 -1.63 8.96
N GLU A 86 0.57 -1.67 7.65
CA GLU A 86 -0.26 -2.39 6.69
C GLU A 86 -0.19 -3.89 6.96
N TYR A 87 1.00 -4.49 6.99
CA TYR A 87 1.17 -5.92 7.29
C TYR A 87 0.54 -6.32 8.63
N ARG A 88 0.68 -5.47 9.66
CA ARG A 88 0.09 -5.72 10.98
C ARG A 88 -1.44 -5.68 10.95
N LYS A 89 -2.02 -4.72 10.23
CA LYS A 89 -3.48 -4.60 10.09
C LYS A 89 -4.06 -5.78 9.31
N ASP A 90 -3.41 -6.18 8.21
CA ASP A 90 -3.83 -7.32 7.40
C ASP A 90 -3.78 -8.62 8.24
N SER A 91 -2.68 -8.82 8.98
CA SER A 91 -2.52 -9.99 9.88
C SER A 91 -3.57 -10.01 10.99
N GLN A 92 -3.86 -8.85 11.58
CA GLN A 92 -4.90 -8.72 12.61
C GLN A 92 -6.27 -9.10 12.06
N MET A 93 -6.64 -8.59 10.88
CA MET A 93 -7.93 -8.89 10.26
C MET A 93 -8.11 -10.39 10.01
N VAL A 94 -7.10 -11.05 9.44
CA VAL A 94 -7.15 -12.51 9.21
C VAL A 94 -7.28 -13.28 10.53
N THR A 95 -6.57 -12.84 11.56
CA THR A 95 -6.64 -13.47 12.90
C THR A 95 -8.02 -13.30 13.53
N ASP A 96 -8.60 -12.11 13.44
CA ASP A 96 -9.92 -11.81 14.00
C ASP A 96 -11.00 -12.67 13.32
N GLU A 97 -10.98 -12.78 11.98
CA GLU A 97 -11.89 -13.65 11.23
C GLU A 97 -11.70 -15.14 11.58
N ALA A 98 -10.46 -15.60 11.71
CA ALA A 98 -10.17 -16.98 12.12
C ALA A 98 -10.70 -17.28 13.54
N ILE A 99 -10.56 -16.34 14.47
CA ILE A 99 -11.11 -16.46 15.83
C ILE A 99 -12.64 -16.51 15.81
N LEU A 100 -13.28 -15.64 15.01
CA LEU A 100 -14.73 -15.64 14.88
C LEU A 100 -15.23 -16.98 14.32
N TYR A 101 -14.55 -17.50 13.29
CA TYR A 101 -14.85 -18.82 12.74
C TYR A 101 -14.67 -19.93 13.80
N ALA A 102 -13.54 -19.98 14.49
CA ALA A 102 -13.27 -20.99 15.51
C ALA A 102 -14.33 -20.99 16.63
N LYS A 103 -14.78 -19.80 17.06
CA LYS A 103 -15.86 -19.67 18.05
C LYS A 103 -17.22 -20.16 17.57
N SER A 104 -17.44 -20.23 16.26
CA SER A 104 -18.69 -20.71 15.67
C SER A 104 -18.79 -22.23 15.60
N LEU A 105 -17.67 -22.95 15.79
CA LEU A 105 -17.62 -24.40 15.69
C LEU A 105 -18.02 -25.06 17.01
N ASN A 106 -18.76 -26.18 16.90
CA ASN A 106 -19.05 -27.05 18.03
C ASN A 106 -18.01 -28.17 18.10
N ILE A 107 -16.87 -27.86 18.72
CA ILE A 107 -15.68 -28.71 18.75
C ILE A 107 -15.83 -29.80 19.83
N SER A 108 -15.42 -31.02 19.47
CA SER A 108 -15.39 -32.19 20.35
C SER A 108 -14.24 -32.05 21.37
N LYS A 109 -14.39 -32.56 22.60
CA LYS A 109 -13.31 -32.52 23.62
C LYS A 109 -12.36 -33.72 23.52
N ASP A 110 -12.37 -34.43 22.41
CA ASP A 110 -11.48 -35.57 22.14
C ASP A 110 -10.07 -35.14 21.73
N GLY A 111 -9.90 -33.89 21.29
CA GLY A 111 -8.61 -33.34 20.88
C GLY A 111 -8.16 -33.82 19.50
N GLU A 112 -9.08 -34.27 18.65
CA GLU A 112 -8.80 -34.71 17.27
C GLU A 112 -9.11 -33.62 16.22
N ASP A 113 -9.63 -32.46 16.66
CA ASP A 113 -10.07 -31.33 15.82
C ASP A 113 -8.94 -30.28 15.56
N PHE A 114 -7.67 -30.70 15.60
CA PHE A 114 -6.47 -29.86 15.37
C PHE A 114 -5.97 -29.88 13.91
#